data_AF-A0A419YPV4-F1
#
_entry.id   AF-A0A419YPV4-F1
#
_cell.length_a   1.000
_cell.length_b   1.000
_cell.length_c   1.000
_cell.angle_alpha   90.00
_cell.angle_beta   90.00
_cell.angle_gamma   90.00
#
_symmetry.space_group_name_H-M   'P 1'
#
loop_
_entity.id
_entity.type
_entity.pdbx_description
1 polymer ?
#
loop_
_entity_poly.entity_id
_entity_poly.type
_entity_poly.pdbx_seq_one_letter_code
_entity_poly.pdbx_strand_id
1 'polypeptide(L)' 'MSKPLHGQPLSPAESALLRYLTQGYTVGGLAQRLGVRTATVHRRAARARRKLGATTLDHAVQLYAQQQATAARYR' A
#
# COMPACT_ATOMS: atom_id res chain seq x y z
N MET A 1 -7.83 8.42 -17.65
CA MET A 1 -6.86 7.65 -16.83
C MET A 1 -6.16 8.62 -15.87
N SER A 2 -6.21 8.41 -14.55
CA SER A 2 -5.59 9.34 -13.59
C SER A 2 -4.06 9.19 -13.62
N LYS A 3 -3.36 10.30 -13.85
CA LYS A 3 -1.89 10.40 -13.87
C LYS A 3 -1.30 9.82 -12.55
N PRO A 4 -0.32 8.92 -12.60
CA PRO A 4 0.34 8.42 -11.40
C PRO A 4 1.02 9.56 -10.64
N LEU A 5 0.84 9.60 -9.32
CA LEU A 5 1.43 10.61 -8.43
C LEU A 5 2.83 10.15 -8.01
N HIS A 6 3.68 9.88 -9.00
CA HIS A 6 5.06 9.44 -8.79
C HIS A 6 5.77 10.43 -7.86
N GLY A 7 6.36 9.92 -6.77
CA GLY A 7 7.15 10.71 -5.82
C GLY A 7 6.38 11.28 -4.63
N GLN A 8 5.06 11.06 -4.53
CA GLN A 8 4.32 11.51 -3.35
C GLN A 8 4.38 10.47 -2.23
N PRO A 9 4.80 10.84 -1.01
CA PRO A 9 4.95 9.89 0.08
C PRO A 9 3.61 9.23 0.43
N LEU A 10 3.69 7.94 0.75
CA LEU A 10 2.56 7.18 1.27
C LEU A 10 2.15 7.78 2.62
N SER A 11 0.85 7.99 2.80
CA SER A 11 0.32 8.38 4.11
C SER A 11 0.52 7.23 5.11
N PRO A 12 0.59 7.50 6.43
CA PRO A 12 0.78 6.45 7.43
C PRO A 12 -0.23 5.30 7.35
N ALA A 13 -1.49 5.60 7.00
CA ALA A 13 -2.52 4.59 6.80
C ALA A 13 -2.33 3.76 5.51
N GLU A 14 -1.72 4.33 4.48
CA GLU A 14 -1.44 3.65 3.20
C GLU A 14 -0.21 2.76 3.32
N SER A 15 0.84 3.23 3.98
CA SER A 15 2.03 2.42 4.29
C SER A 15 1.71 1.31 5.27
N ALA A 16 0.89 1.55 6.31
CA ALA A 16 0.42 0.51 7.20
C ALA A 16 -0.37 -0.57 6.45
N LEU A 17 -1.26 -0.17 5.53
CA LEU A 17 -1.99 -1.11 4.68
C LEU A 17 -1.04 -1.97 3.86
N LEU A 18 -0.09 -1.38 3.14
CA LEU A 18 0.88 -2.12 2.32
C LEU A 18 1.75 -3.04 3.18
N ARG A 19 2.16 -2.61 4.37
CA ARG A 19 2.91 -3.42 5.33
C ARG A 19 2.12 -4.65 5.78
N TYR A 20 0.85 -4.50 6.13
CA TYR A 20 0.02 -5.67 6.47
C TYR A 20 -0.18 -6.59 5.25
N LEU A 21 -0.31 -6.04 4.04
CA LEU A 21 -0.36 -6.87 2.83
C LEU A 21 0.95 -7.66 2.61
N THR A 22 2.12 -7.06 2.84
CA THR A 22 3.40 -7.79 2.79
C THR A 22 3.52 -8.90 3.83
N GLN A 23 2.74 -8.82 4.91
CA GLN A 23 2.67 -9.84 5.96
C GLN A 23 1.62 -10.94 5.68
N GLY A 24 0.98 -10.93 4.51
CA GLY A 24 -0.02 -11.93 4.12
C GLY A 24 -1.44 -11.65 4.60
N TYR A 25 -1.74 -10.45 5.14
CA TYR A 25 -3.10 -10.09 5.50
C TYR A 25 -3.94 -9.83 4.24
N THR A 26 -5.20 -10.26 4.26
CA THR A 26 -6.16 -9.93 3.21
C THR A 26 -6.82 -8.59 3.48
N VAL A 27 -7.35 -7.95 2.43
CA VAL A 27 -8.14 -6.71 2.54
C VAL A 27 -9.28 -6.85 3.55
N GLY A 28 -9.95 -8.01 3.56
CA GLY A 28 -11.04 -8.32 4.49
C GLY A 28 -10.56 -8.44 5.94
N GLY A 29 -9.49 -9.20 6.19
CA GLY A 29 -8.91 -9.33 7.54
C GLY A 29 -8.37 -8.00 8.08
N LEU A 30 -7.83 -7.17 7.18
CA LEU A 30 -7.29 -5.85 7.51
C LEU A 30 -8.41 -4.85 7.81
N ALA A 31 -9.54 -4.93 7.12
CA ALA A 31 -10.74 -4.15 7.42
C ALA A 31 -11.26 -4.44 8.84
N GLN A 32 -11.38 -5.73 9.18
CA GLN A 32 -11.78 -6.18 10.53
C GLN A 32 -10.78 -5.68 11.59
N ARG A 33 -9.48 -5.88 11.34
CA ARG A 33 -8.43 -5.48 12.28
C ARG A 33 -8.36 -3.98 12.54
N LEU A 34 -8.59 -3.16 11.51
CA LEU A 34 -8.57 -1.70 11.62
C LEU A 34 -9.93 -1.12 12.04
N GLY A 35 -10.98 -1.94 12.20
CA GLY A 35 -12.34 -1.46 12.50
C GLY A 35 -12.92 -0.55 11.40
N VAL A 36 -12.52 -0.75 10.14
CA VAL A 36 -13.00 0.04 9.00
C VAL A 36 -13.75 -0.83 8.00
N ARG A 37 -14.60 -0.21 7.19
CA ARG A 37 -15.24 -0.91 6.07
C ARG A 37 -14.21 -1.33 5.02
N THR A 38 -14.44 -2.48 4.40
CA THR A 38 -13.64 -2.99 3.26
C THR A 38 -13.50 -1.94 2.15
N ALA A 39 -14.58 -1.21 1.85
CA ALA A 39 -14.57 -0.09 0.90
C ALA A 39 -13.50 0.98 1.21
N THR A 40 -13.28 1.28 2.50
CA THR A 40 -12.23 2.21 2.94
C THR A 40 -10.84 1.65 2.64
N VAL A 41 -10.63 0.35 2.85
CA VAL A 41 -9.39 -0.34 2.53
C VAL A 41 -9.14 -0.32 1.02
N HIS A 42 -10.14 -0.61 0.19
CA HIS A 42 -10.04 -0.52 -1.27
C HIS A 42 -9.70 0.90 -1.75
N ARG A 43 -10.34 1.93 -1.17
CA ARG A 43 -10.02 3.33 -1.50
C ARG A 43 -8.58 3.68 -1.15
N ARG A 44 -8.09 3.24 0.01
CA ARG A 44 -6.68 3.42 0.42
C ARG A 44 -5.72 2.68 -0.50
N ALA A 45 -6.01 1.43 -0.84
CA ALA A 45 -5.22 0.63 -1.78
C ALA A 45 -5.14 1.30 -3.17
N ALA A 46 -6.25 1.84 -3.68
CA ALA A 46 -6.27 2.57 -4.95
C ALA A 46 -5.40 3.84 -4.92
N ARG A 47 -5.40 4.58 -3.80
CA ARG A 47 -4.54 5.76 -3.63
C ARG A 47 -3.06 5.37 -3.52
N ALA A 48 -2.73 4.39 -2.68
CA ALA A 48 -1.39 3.87 -2.52
C ALA A 48 -0.81 3.41 -3.87
N ARG A 49 -1.61 2.67 -4.64
CA ARG A 49 -1.26 2.22 -6.00
C ARG A 49 -0.95 3.39 -6.93
N ARG A 50 -1.79 4.44 -6.93
CA ARG A 50 -1.56 5.64 -7.76
C ARG A 50 -0.29 6.41 -7.36
N LYS A 51 0.03 6.47 -6.07
CA LYS A 51 1.25 7.12 -5.56
C LYS A 51 2.52 6.34 -5.92
N LEU A 52 2.45 5.02 -5.81
CA LEU A 52 3.55 4.13 -6.20
C LEU A 52 3.69 3.96 -7.72
N GLY A 53 2.70 4.40 -8.51
CA GLY A 53 2.69 4.20 -9.96
C GLY A 53 2.39 2.74 -10.37
N ALA A 54 1.84 1.94 -9.48
CA ALA A 54 1.55 0.54 -9.74
C ALA A 54 0.26 0.35 -10.56
N THR A 55 0.24 -0.72 -11.35
CA THR A 55 -0.93 -1.12 -12.15
C THR A 55 -1.90 -1.99 -11.36
N THR A 56 -1.38 -2.83 -10.47
CA THR A 56 -2.15 -3.72 -9.60
C THR A 56 -1.81 -3.49 -8.12
N LEU A 57 -2.62 -4.04 -7.22
CA LEU A 57 -2.32 -3.99 -5.78
C LEU A 57 -1.06 -4.80 -5.47
N ASP A 58 -0.92 -5.98 -6.07
CA ASP A 58 0.25 -6.84 -5.90
C ASP A 58 1.55 -6.14 -6.34
N HIS A 59 1.52 -5.47 -7.50
CA HIS A 59 2.65 -4.66 -7.97
C HIS A 59 2.97 -3.52 -6.98
N ALA A 60 1.95 -2.90 -6.36
CA ALA A 60 2.17 -1.89 -5.32
C ALA A 60 2.83 -2.47 -4.06
N VAL A 61 2.46 -3.69 -3.67
CA VAL A 61 3.07 -4.42 -2.54
C VAL A 61 4.54 -4.74 -2.85
N GLN A 62 4.85 -5.23 -4.06
CA GLN A 62 6.23 -5.51 -4.48
C GLN A 62 7.10 -4.26 -4.49
N LEU A 63 6.63 -3.14 -5.06
CA LEU A 63 7.37 -1.88 -5.05
C LEU A 63 7.62 -1.36 -3.63
N TYR A 64 6.62 -1.49 -2.75
CA TYR A 64 6.78 -1.11 -1.35
C TYR A 64 7.80 -1.99 -0.61
N ALA A 65 7.78 -3.31 -0.84
CA ALA A 65 8.75 -4.22 -0.28
C ALA A 65 10.18 -3.89 -0.75
N GLN A 66 10.36 -3.58 -2.04
CA GLN A 66 11.64 -3.13 -2.59
C GLN A 66 12.12 -1.82 -1.95
N GLN A 67 11.23 -0.82 -1.78
CA GLN A 67 11.58 0.44 -1.10
C GLN A 67 12.06 0.22 0.34
N GLN A 68 11.41 -0.69 1.07
CA GLN A 68 11.79 -1.03 2.44
C GLN A 68 13.13 -1.78 2.51
N ALA A 69 13.37 -2.70 1.57
CA ALA A 69 14.65 -3.41 1.48
C ALA A 69 15.81 -2.44 1.18
N THR A 70 15.60 -1.47 0.28
CA THR A 70 16.58 -0.42 -0.01
C THR A 70 16.82 0.47 1.22
N ALA A 71 15.76 0.90 1.90
CA ALA A 71 15.89 1.73 3.11
C ALA A 71 16.60 1.01 4.27
N ALA A 72 16.39 -0.31 4.41
CA ALA A 72 17.07 -1.13 5.42
C ALA A 72 18.55 -1.35 5.11
N ARG A 73 18.95 -1.29 3.83
CA ARG A 73 20.32 -1.57 3.38
C ARG A 73 21.28 -0.39 3.54
N TYR A 74 20.75 0.80 3.86
CA TYR A 74 21.52 2.02 4.13
C TYR A 74 21.43 2.47 5.60
N ARG A 75 20.94 1.62 6.50
CA ARG A 75 21.03 1.80 7.95
C ARG A 75 22.15 0.94 8.52
#